data_AF-A0A0D9WWI9-F1
#
_entry.id   AF-A0A0D9WWI9-F1
#
_cell.length_a   1.000
_cell.length_b   1.000
_cell.length_c   1.000
_cell.angle_alpha   90.00
_cell.angle_beta   90.00
_cell.angle_gamma   90.00
#
_symmetry.space_group_name_H-M   'P 1'
#
loop_
_entity.id
_entity.type
_entity.pdbx_description
1 polymer ?
#
loop_
_entity_poly.entity_id
_entity_poly.type
_entity_poly.pdbx_seq_one_letter_code
_entity_poly.pdbx_strand_id
1 'polypeptide(L)'
;MRSVQHISSAPGFLAMYERTRQYTLADELLDRMTKRFKTSCNIWLRCIQLALKQSKDLEYIKSIVKCALLSIPQSKRIKFLSQTAILEFKRGVPEEGRSRFELILRESPKRTDLWSVYLDQVIKHL
;
A
#
# COMPACT_ATOMS: atom_id res chain seq x y z
N MET A 1 -6.13 -18.35 -37.06
CA MET A 1 -6.25 -19.49 -36.12
C MET A 1 -5.21 -19.29 -35.02
N ARG A 2 -5.62 -19.00 -33.77
CA ARG A 2 -5.45 -19.85 -32.56
C ARG A 2 -3.96 -20.18 -32.29
N SER A 3 -3.32 -19.82 -31.17
CA SER A 3 -3.76 -19.99 -29.77
C SER A 3 -2.91 -19.22 -28.76
N VAL A 4 -3.51 -19.06 -27.57
CA VAL A 4 -3.04 -18.49 -26.30
C VAL A 4 -2.09 -19.46 -25.56
N GLN A 5 -1.43 -18.94 -24.51
CA GLN A 5 -0.69 -19.59 -23.38
C GLN A 5 0.84 -19.55 -23.56
N HIS A 6 1.64 -18.90 -22.70
CA HIS A 6 1.72 -19.13 -21.25
C HIS A 6 2.09 -17.84 -20.48
N ILE A 7 1.22 -17.46 -19.54
CA ILE A 7 1.51 -16.48 -18.48
C ILE A 7 2.03 -17.29 -17.28
N SER A 8 3.34 -17.25 -17.01
CA SER A 8 3.91 -17.56 -15.70
C SER A 8 5.37 -17.07 -15.71
N SER A 9 5.70 -15.90 -15.18
CA SER A 9 6.22 -15.83 -13.81
C SER A 9 6.48 -14.36 -13.42
N ALA A 10 5.46 -13.71 -12.84
CA ALA A 10 5.58 -12.35 -12.27
C ALA A 10 6.00 -12.23 -10.79
N PRO A 11 6.42 -13.27 -10.02
CA PRO A 11 6.99 -13.04 -8.68
C PRO A 11 8.50 -12.77 -8.66
N GLY A 12 9.25 -13.22 -9.67
CA GLY A 12 10.73 -13.19 -9.65
C GLY A 12 11.35 -11.83 -9.97
N PHE A 13 10.81 -11.12 -10.96
CA PHE A 13 11.34 -9.82 -11.38
C PHE A 13 11.19 -8.75 -10.29
N LEU A 14 10.09 -8.77 -9.54
CA LEU A 14 9.84 -7.83 -8.45
C LEU A 14 10.82 -8.03 -7.28
N ALA A 15 11.24 -9.28 -7.02
CA ALA A 15 12.21 -9.64 -6.00
C ALA A 15 13.65 -9.35 -6.43
N MET A 16 13.98 -9.48 -7.72
CA MET A 16 15.31 -9.14 -8.24
C MET A 16 15.57 -7.62 -8.21
N TYR A 17 14.55 -6.81 -8.54
CA TYR A 17 14.63 -5.34 -8.49
C TYR A 17 14.71 -4.78 -7.06
N GLU A 18 14.23 -5.50 -6.04
CA GLU A 18 14.41 -5.09 -4.64
C GLU A 18 15.87 -5.19 -4.15
N ARG A 19 16.72 -5.87 -4.93
CA ARG A 19 18.13 -6.18 -4.59
C ARG A 19 19.13 -5.24 -5.27
N THR A 20 18.76 -4.62 -6.40
CA THR A 20 19.56 -3.60 -7.07
C THR A 20 19.17 -2.21 -6.58
N ARG A 21 20.12 -1.43 -6.08
CA ARG A 21 20.00 -0.01 -5.66
C ARG A 21 19.65 0.96 -6.81
N GLN A 22 18.80 0.55 -7.75
CA GLN A 22 18.32 1.37 -8.87
C GLN A 22 17.01 2.06 -8.48
N TYR A 23 17.11 2.97 -7.52
CA TYR A 23 15.96 3.68 -6.95
C TYR A 23 15.24 4.58 -7.97
N THR A 24 15.96 5.14 -8.93
CA THR A 24 15.42 5.95 -10.03
C THR A 24 14.50 5.15 -10.96
N LEU A 25 14.89 3.92 -11.29
CA LEU A 25 14.08 3.00 -12.11
C LEU A 25 12.83 2.53 -11.37
N ALA A 26 12.89 2.40 -10.04
CA ALA A 26 11.73 2.05 -9.23
C ALA A 26 10.68 3.16 -9.25
N ASP A 27 11.08 4.42 -9.09
CA ASP A 27 10.17 5.58 -9.13
C ASP A 27 9.56 5.79 -10.53
N GLU A 28 10.34 5.65 -11.61
CA GLU A 28 9.79 5.70 -12.98
C GLU A 28 8.82 4.55 -13.28
N LEU A 29 9.14 3.34 -12.81
CA LEU A 29 8.26 2.19 -12.95
C LEU A 29 6.97 2.42 -12.16
N LEU A 30 7.07 2.95 -10.93
CA LEU A 30 5.93 3.32 -10.10
C LEU A 30 5.06 4.39 -10.76
N ASP A 31 5.64 5.42 -11.37
CA ASP A 31 4.90 6.45 -12.10
C ASP A 31 4.19 5.87 -13.34
N ARG A 32 4.87 5.03 -14.12
CA ARG A 32 4.23 4.31 -15.25
C ARG A 32 3.10 3.40 -14.79
N MET A 33 3.29 2.68 -13.68
CA MET A 33 2.31 1.73 -13.15
C MET A 33 1.11 2.43 -12.51
N THR A 34 1.31 3.55 -11.80
CA THR A 34 0.21 4.35 -11.25
C THR A 34 -0.59 5.03 -12.36
N LYS A 35 0.04 5.49 -13.45
CA LYS A 35 -0.67 6.01 -14.64
C LYS A 35 -1.52 4.95 -15.35
N ARG A 36 -1.00 3.73 -15.50
CA ARG A 36 -1.68 2.63 -16.22
C ARG A 36 -2.70 1.87 -15.37
N PHE A 37 -2.43 1.72 -14.07
CA PHE A 37 -3.21 0.88 -13.14
C PHE A 37 -3.67 1.67 -11.90
N LYS A 38 -4.09 2.92 -12.09
CA LYS A 38 -4.53 3.84 -11.02
C LYS A 38 -5.63 3.31 -10.10
N THR A 39 -6.43 2.34 -10.54
CA THR A 39 -7.53 1.76 -9.75
C THR A 39 -7.11 0.56 -8.90
N SER A 40 -5.86 0.09 -9.04
CA SER A 40 -5.37 -1.12 -8.37
C SER A 40 -4.73 -0.79 -7.02
N CYS A 41 -5.35 -1.27 -5.93
CA CYS A 41 -4.82 -1.09 -4.57
C CYS A 41 -3.41 -1.67 -4.41
N ASN A 42 -3.11 -2.80 -5.06
CA ASN A 42 -1.82 -3.48 -4.93
C ASN A 42 -0.66 -2.61 -5.43
N ILE A 43 -0.88 -1.82 -6.49
CA ILE A 43 0.15 -0.92 -7.02
C ILE A 43 0.43 0.20 -6.04
N TRP A 44 -0.60 0.86 -5.52
CA TRP A 44 -0.46 1.92 -4.52
C TRP A 44 0.20 1.43 -3.22
N LEU A 45 -0.17 0.24 -2.75
CA LEU A 45 0.47 -0.37 -1.58
C LEU A 45 1.96 -0.64 -1.83
N ARG A 46 2.32 -1.05 -3.05
CA ARG A 46 3.72 -1.22 -3.44
C ARG A 46 4.47 0.11 -3.46
N CYS A 47 3.83 1.20 -3.91
CA CYS A 47 4.40 2.55 -3.84
C CYS A 47 4.72 2.93 -2.40
N ILE A 48 3.73 2.80 -1.52
CA ILE A 48 3.86 3.16 -0.09
C ILE A 48 4.93 2.30 0.58
N GLN A 49 4.92 1.00 0.29
CA GLN A 49 5.95 0.09 0.77
C GLN A 49 7.34 0.56 0.33
N LEU A 50 7.55 0.88 -0.94
CA LEU A 50 8.86 1.35 -1.43
C LEU A 50 9.26 2.69 -0.81
N ALA A 51 8.33 3.64 -0.65
CA ALA A 51 8.59 4.92 0.01
C ALA A 51 9.01 4.75 1.47
N LEU A 52 8.30 3.89 2.23
CA LEU A 52 8.66 3.52 3.60
C LEU A 52 10.01 2.80 3.67
N LYS A 53 10.35 1.94 2.69
CA LYS A 53 11.67 1.25 2.63
C LYS A 53 12.81 2.25 2.47
N GLN A 54 12.54 3.33 1.75
CA GLN A 54 13.50 4.38 1.43
C GLN A 54 13.55 5.47 2.50
N SER A 55 12.80 5.33 3.61
CA SER A 55 12.66 6.34 4.65
C SER A 55 12.32 7.72 4.08
N LYS A 56 11.45 7.76 3.06
CA LYS A 56 10.95 9.02 2.48
C LYS A 56 10.15 9.79 3.52
N ASP A 57 10.07 11.10 3.33
CA ASP A 57 9.30 11.99 4.20
C ASP A 57 7.84 11.54 4.32
N LEU A 58 7.29 11.72 5.52
CA LEU A 58 5.94 11.31 5.82
C LEU A 58 4.89 12.04 4.97
N GLU A 59 5.14 13.32 4.67
CA GLU A 59 4.29 14.12 3.78
C GLU A 59 4.26 13.54 2.36
N TYR A 60 5.38 13.00 1.88
CA TYR A 60 5.42 12.32 0.59
C TYR A 60 4.54 11.06 0.61
N ILE A 61 4.63 10.25 1.67
CA ILE A 61 3.77 9.05 1.82
C ILE A 61 2.30 9.44 1.90
N LYS A 62 1.95 10.47 2.69
CA LYS A 62 0.59 11.01 2.79
C LYS A 62 0.06 11.48 1.44
N SER A 63 0.91 12.12 0.62
CA SER A 63 0.53 12.54 -0.73
C SER A 63 0.18 11.35 -1.63
N ILE A 64 0.96 10.26 -1.59
CA ILE A 64 0.68 9.03 -2.35
C ILE A 64 -0.66 8.43 -1.91
N VAL A 65 -0.91 8.36 -0.60
CA VAL A 65 -2.18 7.83 -0.08
C VAL A 65 -3.36 8.68 -0.55
N LYS A 66 -3.25 10.00 -0.53
CA LYS A 66 -4.29 10.91 -1.04
C LYS A 66 -4.58 10.67 -2.53
N CYS A 67 -3.54 10.55 -3.36
CA CYS A 67 -3.68 10.23 -4.78
C CYS A 67 -4.34 8.87 -5.01
N ALA A 68 -4.00 7.87 -4.21
CA ALA A 68 -4.60 6.54 -4.26
C ALA A 68 -6.10 6.58 -3.93
N LEU A 69 -6.51 7.32 -2.90
CA LEU A 69 -7.92 7.45 -2.51
C LEU A 69 -8.80 8.11 -3.59
N LEU A 70 -8.23 9.06 -4.34
CA LEU A 70 -8.89 9.69 -5.48
C LEU A 70 -9.04 8.72 -6.66
N SER A 71 -8.12 7.76 -6.81
CA SER A 71 -8.05 6.87 -7.97
C SER A 71 -8.74 5.50 -7.75
N ILE A 72 -8.79 5.02 -6.52
CA ILE A 72 -9.34 3.72 -6.15
C ILE A 72 -10.88 3.81 -5.96
N PRO A 73 -11.65 2.81 -6.43
CA PRO A 73 -13.09 2.74 -6.18
C PRO A 73 -13.44 2.75 -4.68
N GLN A 74 -14.53 3.41 -4.30
CA GLN A 74 -14.95 3.55 -2.90
C GLN A 74 -15.05 2.22 -2.15
N SER A 75 -15.56 1.17 -2.81
CA SER A 75 -15.68 -0.19 -2.26
C SER A 75 -14.34 -0.81 -1.83
N LYS A 76 -13.22 -0.33 -2.37
CA LYS A 76 -11.87 -0.84 -2.07
C LYS A 76 -11.08 0.07 -1.13
N ARG A 77 -11.57 1.28 -0.80
CA ARG A 77 -10.84 2.27 0.01
C ARG A 77 -10.54 1.77 1.42
N ILE A 78 -11.52 1.16 2.09
CA ILE A 78 -11.34 0.60 3.44
C ILE A 78 -10.25 -0.49 3.45
N LYS A 79 -10.31 -1.40 2.47
CA LYS A 79 -9.29 -2.44 2.31
C LYS A 79 -7.91 -1.85 2.04
N PHE A 80 -7.82 -0.83 1.19
CA PHE A 80 -6.58 -0.14 0.92
C PHE A 80 -6.01 0.56 2.17
N LEU A 81 -6.82 1.33 2.88
CA LEU A 81 -6.39 2.07 4.08
C LEU A 81 -5.96 1.13 5.22
N SER A 82 -6.69 0.05 5.48
CA SER A 82 -6.30 -0.94 6.48
C SER A 82 -4.98 -1.63 6.14
N GLN A 83 -4.76 -1.98 4.86
CA GLN A 83 -3.48 -2.54 4.41
C GLN A 83 -2.33 -1.53 4.50
N THR A 84 -2.58 -0.26 4.17
CA THR A 84 -1.61 0.83 4.36
C THR A 84 -1.25 0.99 5.84
N ALA A 85 -2.23 0.98 6.74
CA ALA A 85 -1.99 1.11 8.17
C ALA A 85 -1.12 -0.03 8.71
N ILE A 86 -1.39 -1.28 8.28
CA ILE A 86 -0.56 -2.44 8.64
C ILE A 86 0.89 -2.27 8.13
N LEU A 87 1.09 -1.67 6.95
CA LEU A 87 2.44 -1.38 6.44
C LEU A 87 3.15 -0.32 7.28
N GLU A 88 2.43 0.73 7.70
CA GLU A 88 2.93 1.81 8.55
C GLU A 88 3.38 1.26 9.92
N PHE A 89 2.58 0.39 10.56
CA PHE A 89 2.97 -0.34 11.76
C PHE A 89 4.28 -1.13 11.58
N LYS A 90 4.33 -1.98 10.54
CA LYS A 90 5.47 -2.88 10.30
C LYS A 90 6.77 -2.17 9.94
N ARG A 91 6.72 -0.89 9.54
CA ARG A 91 7.89 -0.14 9.04
C ARG A 91 8.30 1.02 9.92
N GLY A 92 7.86 1.01 11.19
CA GLY A 92 8.38 1.91 12.21
C GLY A 92 7.69 3.28 12.26
N VAL A 93 6.51 3.44 11.65
CA VAL A 93 5.65 4.63 11.83
C VAL A 93 4.28 4.25 12.42
N PRO A 94 4.24 3.62 13.61
CA PRO A 94 3.01 3.09 14.19
C PRO A 94 1.96 4.17 14.48
N GLU A 95 2.35 5.41 14.80
CA GLU A 95 1.40 6.50 15.07
C GLU A 95 0.54 6.86 13.85
N GLU A 96 1.11 6.75 12.65
CA GLU A 96 0.38 6.96 11.39
C GLU A 96 -0.56 5.79 11.11
N GLY A 97 -0.10 4.57 11.39
CA GLY A 97 -0.94 3.38 11.35
C GLY A 97 -2.15 3.48 12.29
N ARG A 98 -1.94 3.96 13.53
CA ARG A 98 -3.00 4.22 14.51
C ARG A 98 -3.99 5.27 14.01
N SER A 99 -3.49 6.44 13.63
CA SER A 99 -4.31 7.54 13.11
C SER A 99 -5.17 7.09 11.92
N ARG A 100 -4.62 6.23 11.05
CA ARG A 100 -5.35 5.69 9.91
C ARG A 100 -6.42 4.68 10.32
N PHE A 101 -6.15 3.77 11.25
CA PHE A 101 -7.19 2.88 11.78
C PHE A 101 -8.30 3.64 12.51
N GLU A 102 -7.95 4.63 13.33
CA GLU A 102 -8.91 5.48 14.03
C GLU A 102 -9.85 6.19 13.06
N LEU A 103 -9.32 6.73 11.97
CA LEU A 103 -10.13 7.32 10.90
C LEU A 103 -11.09 6.29 10.29
N ILE A 104 -10.60 5.09 9.94
CA ILE A 104 -11.44 4.03 9.36
C ILE A 104 -12.57 3.63 10.32
N LEU A 105 -12.27 3.45 11.61
CA LEU A 105 -13.24 3.02 12.62
C LEU A 105 -14.29 4.11 12.88
N ARG A 106 -13.89 5.39 12.85
CA ARG A 106 -14.80 6.53 12.93
C ARG A 106 -15.74 6.60 11.73
N GLU A 107 -15.25 6.38 10.52
CA GLU A 107 -16.05 6.43 9.29
C GLU A 107 -16.89 5.16 9.07
N SER A 108 -16.46 4.02 9.59
CA SER A 108 -17.07 2.71 9.37
C SER A 108 -17.29 1.92 10.67
N PRO A 109 -18.10 2.43 11.62
CA PRO A 109 -18.28 1.81 12.94
C PRO A 109 -18.89 0.39 12.88
N LYS A 110 -19.58 0.05 11.78
CA LYS A 110 -20.18 -1.28 11.56
C LYS A 110 -19.15 -2.37 11.20
N ARG A 111 -17.90 -2.01 10.89
CA ARG A 111 -16.82 -2.96 10.55
C ARG A 111 -16.10 -3.43 11.80
N THR A 112 -16.77 -4.27 12.58
CA THR A 112 -16.22 -4.84 13.83
C THR A 112 -14.99 -5.70 13.60
N ASP A 113 -14.86 -6.29 12.41
CA ASP A 113 -13.70 -7.08 11.99
C ASP A 113 -12.38 -6.28 12.00
N LEU A 114 -12.44 -4.97 11.75
CA LEU A 114 -11.25 -4.11 11.73
C LEU A 114 -10.76 -3.74 13.14
N TRP A 115 -11.61 -3.82 14.17
CA TRP A 115 -11.20 -3.59 15.55
C TRP A 115 -10.22 -4.66 16.01
N SER A 116 -10.50 -5.93 15.73
CA SER A 116 -9.59 -7.03 16.07
C SER A 116 -8.23 -6.85 15.41
N VAL A 117 -8.21 -6.48 14.12
CA VAL A 117 -6.97 -6.21 13.38
C VAL A 117 -6.20 -5.03 13.99
N TYR A 118 -6.89 -3.94 14.34
CA TYR A 118 -6.27 -2.77 14.95
C TYR A 118 -5.63 -3.11 16.30
N LEU A 119 -6.37 -3.76 17.19
CA LEU A 119 -5.88 -4.19 18.51
C LEU A 119 -4.69 -5.12 18.37
N ASP A 120 -4.73 -6.08 17.45
CA ASP A 120 -3.61 -6.98 17.16
C ASP A 120 -2.36 -6.21 16.73
N GLN A 121 -2.50 -5.15 15.91
CA GLN A 121 -1.35 -4.33 15.53
C GLN A 121 -0.82 -3.52 16.70
N VAL A 122 -1.69 -2.89 17.49
CA VAL A 122 -1.28 -2.07 18.65
C VAL A 122 -0.56 -2.92 19.69
N ILE A 123 -1.07 -4.10 20.03
CA ILE A 123 -0.44 -5.02 21.00
C ILE A 123 0.94 -5.49 20.51
N LYS A 124 1.09 -5.74 19.20
CA LYS A 124 2.38 -6.18 18.61
C LYS A 124 3.44 -5.08 18.54
N HIS A 125 3.03 -3.81 18.59
CA HIS A 125 3.92 -2.64 18.43
C HIS A 125 3.80 -1.68 19.63
N LEU A 126 3.35 -2.19 20.78
CA LEU A 126 3.47 -1.61 22.12
C LEU A 126 4.84 -2.00 22.67
#